data_AF-M8ANA3-F1
#
_entry.id   AF-M8ANA3-F1
#
_cell.length_a   1.000
_cell.length_b   1.000
_cell.length_c   1.000
_cell.angle_alpha   90.00
_cell.angle_beta   90.00
_cell.angle_gamma   90.00
#
_symmetry.space_group_name_H-M   'P 1'
#
loop_
_entity.id
_entity.type
_entity.pdbx_description
1 polymer ?
#
loop_
_entity_poly.entity_id
_entity_poly.type
_entity_poly.pdbx_seq_one_letter_code
_entity_poly.pdbx_strand_id
1 'polypeptide(L)'
;MRLRACELSVRAGLFVHRLWRGGGARALLGPEGQAGAEMEPLLVEQRHANLMFLESPVGVGFSYTNTSSDLGKLGDKITAADAYVFLLNWFKRFPQYKHHEFYIAGESYAGHYVPQLSEKIFDGNKHGPKENRINFKGIMIGNALMDDETDQAGMVQYAWDHAVISDRVYADVKAHCDFAMANTTAACDQALEEYFAVYRLIDMYSLYTPVCTDGSSSSPLAKRVGVHGAAPKIFSKYVLNRLFDHHHLHPLKTHQHLPAHGWYMRPAGYDPCTSEYSEVYFNRPDVQAALHANVTKIGYNWTHCSDVIGKWNDAVPSTLPIIRKLVAGGIRVWVFSGDTDGRIPVTSTRLTLNKLGLKTVQEWTPWYDRLQVGGWTITYEGLTFVTIRGAGHEVPMHTPRQALSLFSHFLGDKKMPPTAFS
;
A
#
# COMPACT_ATOMS: atom_id res chain seq x y z
N MET A 1 0.86 -18.02 4.51
CA MET A 1 0.66 -16.72 5.18
C MET A 1 0.13 -15.71 4.15
N ARG A 2 -1.16 -15.74 3.74
CA ARG A 2 -1.68 -14.92 2.61
C ARG A 2 -2.63 -13.81 3.06
N LEU A 3 -2.25 -12.57 2.75
CA LEU A 3 -3.04 -11.36 2.97
C LEU A 3 -4.44 -11.45 2.35
N ARG A 4 -5.41 -10.86 3.02
CA ARG A 4 -6.76 -10.65 2.47
C ARG A 4 -6.71 -9.55 1.41
N ALA A 5 -7.84 -9.39 0.72
CA ALA A 5 -8.17 -8.27 -0.16
C ALA A 5 -8.16 -6.87 0.48
N CYS A 6 -7.46 -6.72 1.59
CA CYS A 6 -7.33 -5.50 2.36
C CYS A 6 -6.13 -4.66 1.94
N GLU A 7 -4.99 -5.27 1.64
CA GLU A 7 -3.81 -4.57 1.08
C GLU A 7 -3.90 -4.44 -0.46
N LEU A 8 -5.14 -4.44 -0.95
CA LEU A 8 -5.52 -4.73 -2.32
C LEU A 8 -6.21 -3.54 -3.00
N SER A 9 -6.42 -2.44 -2.26
CA SER A 9 -6.56 -1.12 -2.88
C SER A 9 -5.21 -0.73 -3.46
N VAL A 10 -5.04 -1.07 -4.72
CA VAL A 10 -4.05 -0.47 -5.58
C VAL A 10 -4.28 1.06 -5.57
N ARG A 11 -3.68 1.79 -4.63
CA ARG A 11 -3.18 3.13 -4.94
C ARG A 11 -1.96 2.97 -5.85
N ALA A 12 -2.09 2.23 -6.96
CA ALA A 12 -1.14 2.43 -8.03
C ALA A 12 -1.46 3.77 -8.62
N GLY A 13 -0.69 4.77 -8.20
CA GLY A 13 -0.44 5.93 -9.01
C GLY A 13 0.16 5.42 -10.31
N LEU A 14 -0.66 5.38 -11.34
CA LEU A 14 -0.23 5.20 -12.72
C LEU A 14 0.11 6.62 -13.18
N PHE A 15 1.40 6.91 -13.27
CA PHE A 15 1.87 8.27 -13.51
C PHE A 15 2.07 8.47 -14.98
N VAL A 16 1.60 9.63 -15.43
CA VAL A 16 1.84 10.12 -16.77
C VAL A 16 2.59 11.45 -16.60
N HIS A 17 3.92 11.43 -16.77
CA HIS A 17 4.75 12.60 -16.48
C HIS A 17 4.47 13.75 -17.48
N ARG A 18 4.54 15.00 -16.99
CA ARG A 18 4.60 16.22 -17.81
C ARG A 18 5.71 17.10 -17.24
N LEU A 19 6.73 17.41 -18.04
CA LEU A 19 7.66 18.49 -17.74
C LEU A 19 6.92 19.83 -17.93
N TRP A 20 6.70 20.61 -16.87
CA TRP A 20 6.02 21.90 -16.99
C TRP A 20 6.95 22.97 -17.57
N ARG A 21 6.50 23.65 -18.63
CA ARG A 21 6.88 25.03 -18.95
C ARG A 21 5.64 25.91 -18.71
N GLY A 22 5.65 26.66 -17.60
CA GLY A 22 4.95 27.92 -17.40
C GLY A 22 3.42 27.92 -17.24
N GLY A 23 2.93 28.64 -16.22
CA GLY A 23 1.61 29.29 -16.21
C GLY A 23 0.55 28.70 -15.28
N GLY A 24 0.49 29.22 -14.05
CA GLY A 24 -0.69 29.45 -13.19
C GLY A 24 -1.73 28.34 -12.96
N ALA A 25 -1.87 27.92 -11.69
CA ALA A 25 -3.12 27.38 -11.17
C ALA A 25 -3.59 28.22 -9.98
N ARG A 26 -4.52 29.15 -10.27
CA ARG A 26 -5.38 29.81 -9.29
C ARG A 26 -6.79 29.26 -9.55
N ALA A 27 -7.52 29.00 -8.46
CA ALA A 27 -8.91 28.54 -8.36
C ALA A 27 -9.11 27.02 -8.23
N LEU A 28 -9.29 26.59 -6.97
CA LEU A 28 -10.39 25.76 -6.49
C LEU A 28 -10.46 25.96 -4.96
N LEU A 29 -10.95 27.12 -4.54
CA LEU A 29 -11.31 27.40 -3.14
C LEU A 29 -12.84 27.28 -3.03
N GLY A 30 -13.31 26.15 -2.49
CA GLY A 30 -14.63 26.02 -1.88
C GLY A 30 -14.52 26.17 -0.36
N PRO A 31 -15.60 26.54 0.35
CA PRO A 31 -15.51 27.12 1.68
C PRO A 31 -15.15 26.08 2.77
N GLU A 32 -14.26 26.53 3.65
CA GLU A 32 -14.09 26.15 5.06
C GLU A 32 -13.44 24.79 5.41
N GLY A 33 -12.11 24.81 5.57
CA GLY A 33 -11.55 24.71 6.93
C GLY A 33 -10.83 23.43 7.37
N GLN A 34 -11.03 22.25 6.76
CA GLN A 34 -10.38 21.01 7.23
C GLN A 34 -9.67 20.18 6.16
N ALA A 35 -10.04 20.32 4.88
CA ALA A 35 -9.38 19.61 3.78
C ALA A 35 -7.99 20.18 3.39
N GLY A 36 -7.56 21.27 4.04
CA GLY A 36 -6.38 22.03 3.65
C GLY A 36 -5.03 21.41 3.99
N ALA A 37 -4.95 20.44 4.92
CA ALA A 37 -3.69 19.78 5.27
C ALA A 37 -3.49 18.43 4.55
N GLU A 38 -4.56 17.68 4.32
CA GLU A 38 -4.53 16.38 3.64
C GLU A 38 -4.51 16.48 2.11
N MET A 39 -5.02 17.59 1.53
CA MET A 39 -4.93 17.82 0.08
C MET A 39 -3.58 18.40 -0.36
N GLU A 40 -2.78 19.01 0.52
CA GLU A 40 -1.49 19.62 0.16
C GLU A 40 -0.50 18.62 -0.47
N PRO A 41 -0.30 17.38 0.04
CA PRO A 41 0.63 16.44 -0.58
C PRO A 41 0.18 16.01 -1.99
N LEU A 42 -1.10 15.69 -2.15
CA LEU A 42 -1.71 15.31 -3.44
C LEU A 42 -1.70 16.46 -4.46
N LEU A 43 -2.00 17.69 -4.02
CA LEU A 43 -1.95 18.88 -4.88
C LEU A 43 -0.52 19.20 -5.31
N VAL A 44 0.50 18.90 -4.48
CA VAL A 44 1.90 19.12 -4.84
C VAL A 44 2.45 17.98 -5.71
N GLU A 45 2.07 16.71 -5.49
CA GLU A 45 2.41 15.60 -6.40
C GLU A 45 1.83 15.83 -7.81
N GLN A 46 0.61 16.36 -7.91
CA GLN A 46 0.00 16.77 -9.19
C GLN A 46 0.77 17.89 -9.91
N ARG A 47 1.66 18.63 -9.23
CA ARG A 47 2.55 19.59 -9.90
C ARG A 47 3.65 18.91 -10.73
N HIS A 48 3.92 17.63 -10.48
CA HIS A 48 5.00 16.88 -11.11
C HIS A 48 4.53 15.81 -12.10
N ALA A 49 3.30 15.29 -11.96
CA ALA A 49 2.74 14.28 -12.87
C ALA A 49 1.21 14.33 -12.92
N ASN A 50 0.62 13.75 -13.98
CA ASN A 50 -0.79 13.37 -13.94
C ASN A 50 -0.90 12.05 -13.19
N LEU A 51 -1.72 12.01 -12.13
CA LEU A 51 -1.92 10.85 -11.30
C LEU A 51 -3.21 10.13 -11.73
N MET A 52 -3.12 8.83 -11.97
CA MET A 52 -4.28 7.96 -12.11
C MET A 52 -4.28 6.95 -10.96
N PHE A 53 -5.32 6.96 -10.14
CA PHE A 53 -5.56 5.95 -9.11
C PHE A 53 -6.51 4.88 -9.68
N LEU A 54 -6.10 3.62 -9.60
CA LEU A 54 -6.86 2.50 -10.16
C LEU A 54 -7.27 1.52 -9.05
N GLU A 55 -8.56 1.52 -8.70
CA GLU A 55 -9.12 0.50 -7.82
C GLU A 55 -9.17 -0.84 -8.56
N SER A 56 -8.36 -1.80 -8.13
CA SER A 56 -8.17 -3.09 -8.80
C SER A 56 -7.82 -4.17 -7.78
N PRO A 57 -8.31 -5.40 -7.93
CA PRO A 57 -9.15 -5.94 -9.00
C PRO A 57 -10.62 -5.58 -8.81
N VAL A 58 -11.46 -6.18 -9.65
CA VAL A 58 -12.91 -6.16 -9.46
C VAL A 58 -13.31 -6.64 -8.04
N GLY A 59 -14.23 -5.92 -7.41
CA GLY A 59 -14.63 -6.09 -6.01
C GLY A 59 -13.98 -5.08 -5.06
N VAL A 60 -12.95 -4.35 -5.49
CA VAL A 60 -12.28 -3.31 -4.69
C VAL A 60 -12.90 -1.95 -4.93
N GLY A 61 -13.22 -1.21 -3.86
CA GLY A 61 -13.76 0.14 -3.93
C GLY A 61 -15.03 0.21 -4.80
N PHE A 62 -14.97 0.99 -5.88
CA PHE A 62 -16.03 1.11 -6.87
C PHE A 62 -15.88 0.19 -8.09
N SER A 63 -14.84 -0.64 -8.17
CA SER A 63 -14.64 -1.59 -9.28
C SER A 63 -15.54 -2.81 -9.13
N TYR A 64 -16.39 -3.10 -10.12
CA TYR A 64 -17.42 -4.16 -10.03
C TYR A 64 -17.50 -5.05 -11.29
N THR A 65 -18.16 -6.20 -11.15
CA THR A 65 -18.50 -7.15 -12.23
C THR A 65 -20.00 -7.42 -12.19
N ASN A 66 -20.59 -7.66 -13.35
CA ASN A 66 -21.98 -8.15 -13.46
C ASN A 66 -22.08 -9.68 -13.32
N THR A 67 -20.94 -10.38 -13.27
CA THR A 67 -20.87 -11.85 -13.18
C THR A 67 -20.27 -12.24 -11.83
N SER A 68 -21.13 -12.64 -10.88
CA SER A 68 -20.72 -12.99 -9.51
C SER A 68 -19.62 -14.07 -9.44
N SER A 69 -19.57 -14.99 -10.42
CA SER A 69 -18.55 -16.05 -10.47
C SER A 69 -17.12 -15.53 -10.64
N ASP A 70 -16.92 -14.30 -11.10
CA ASP A 70 -15.60 -13.72 -11.33
C ASP A 70 -14.88 -13.46 -10.00
N LEU A 71 -15.62 -13.09 -8.94
CA LEU A 71 -15.07 -12.90 -7.59
C LEU A 71 -14.45 -14.19 -7.03
N GLY A 72 -14.87 -15.37 -7.53
CA GLY A 72 -14.31 -16.67 -7.16
C GLY A 72 -13.02 -17.03 -7.91
N LYS A 73 -12.63 -16.28 -8.93
CA LYS A 73 -11.49 -16.55 -9.82
C LYS A 73 -10.29 -15.61 -9.61
N LEU A 74 -10.41 -14.65 -8.69
CA LEU A 74 -9.39 -13.62 -8.46
C LEU A 74 -8.06 -14.20 -7.95
N GLY A 75 -6.98 -13.49 -8.26
CA GLY A 75 -5.60 -13.89 -8.05
C GLY A 75 -4.64 -12.90 -8.72
N ASP A 76 -3.35 -13.04 -8.45
CA ASP A 76 -2.32 -12.13 -8.97
C ASP A 76 -2.32 -12.06 -10.50
N LYS A 77 -2.38 -13.23 -11.18
CA LYS A 77 -2.30 -13.32 -12.64
C LYS A 77 -3.44 -12.61 -13.35
N ILE A 78 -4.68 -12.83 -12.88
CA ILE A 78 -5.86 -12.21 -13.51
C ILE A 78 -5.90 -10.71 -13.22
N THR A 79 -5.50 -10.28 -12.02
CA THR A 79 -5.40 -8.86 -11.65
C THR A 79 -4.43 -8.12 -12.56
N ALA A 80 -3.24 -8.68 -12.81
CA ALA A 80 -2.27 -8.09 -13.73
C ALA A 80 -2.77 -8.04 -15.19
N ALA A 81 -3.48 -9.09 -15.64
CA ALA A 81 -4.04 -9.14 -16.99
C ALA A 81 -5.14 -8.10 -17.19
N ASP A 82 -6.08 -8.01 -16.25
CA ASP A 82 -7.21 -7.07 -16.30
C ASP A 82 -6.72 -5.62 -16.19
N ALA A 83 -5.76 -5.34 -15.31
CA ALA A 83 -5.15 -4.01 -15.21
C ALA A 83 -4.41 -3.61 -16.51
N TYR A 84 -3.74 -4.57 -17.17
CA TYR A 84 -3.12 -4.30 -18.48
C TYR A 84 -4.16 -3.99 -19.56
N VAL A 85 -5.25 -4.77 -19.63
CA VAL A 85 -6.37 -4.50 -20.55
C VAL A 85 -7.02 -3.15 -20.27
N PHE A 86 -7.22 -2.81 -18.99
CA PHE A 86 -7.69 -1.50 -18.57
C PHE A 86 -6.79 -0.38 -19.12
N LEU A 87 -5.47 -0.48 -18.96
CA LEU A 87 -4.53 0.52 -19.47
C LEU A 87 -4.59 0.69 -20.98
N LEU A 88 -4.64 -0.41 -21.73
CA LEU A 88 -4.79 -0.34 -23.19
C LEU A 88 -6.06 0.40 -23.59
N ASN A 89 -7.17 0.16 -22.90
CA ASN A 89 -8.43 0.84 -23.15
C ASN A 89 -8.42 2.30 -22.67
N TRP A 90 -7.74 2.58 -21.56
CA TRP A 90 -7.57 3.93 -21.06
C TRP A 90 -6.78 4.80 -22.04
N PHE A 91 -5.66 4.32 -22.59
CA PHE A 91 -4.90 5.05 -23.61
C PHE A 91 -5.65 5.20 -24.94
N LYS A 92 -6.58 4.30 -25.27
CA LYS A 92 -7.49 4.48 -26.42
C LYS A 92 -8.50 5.59 -26.15
N ARG A 93 -9.04 5.66 -24.93
CA ARG A 93 -10.01 6.68 -24.51
C ARG A 93 -9.36 8.06 -24.32
N PHE A 94 -8.12 8.10 -23.86
CA PHE A 94 -7.37 9.32 -23.59
C PHE A 94 -6.05 9.35 -24.38
N PRO A 95 -6.12 9.44 -25.73
CA PRO A 95 -4.95 9.34 -26.61
C PRO A 95 -3.93 10.47 -26.39
N GLN A 96 -4.33 11.60 -25.81
CA GLN A 96 -3.43 12.72 -25.49
C GLN A 96 -2.29 12.31 -24.54
N TYR A 97 -2.46 11.26 -23.75
CA TYR A 97 -1.46 10.77 -22.80
C TYR A 97 -0.53 9.68 -23.38
N LYS A 98 -0.79 9.19 -24.61
CA LYS A 98 -0.08 8.03 -25.18
C LYS A 98 1.44 8.20 -25.30
N HIS A 99 1.90 9.43 -25.50
CA HIS A 99 3.33 9.73 -25.70
C HIS A 99 4.05 10.14 -24.40
N HIS A 100 3.31 10.41 -23.34
CA HIS A 100 3.90 10.78 -22.07
C HIS A 100 4.63 9.60 -21.45
N GLU A 101 5.69 9.89 -20.67
CA GLU A 101 6.37 8.86 -19.90
C GLU A 101 5.43 8.27 -18.86
N PHE A 102 5.42 6.94 -18.81
CA PHE A 102 4.53 6.17 -17.96
C PHE A 102 5.30 5.46 -16.87
N TYR A 103 4.84 5.62 -15.63
CA TYR A 103 5.41 4.97 -14.46
C TYR A 103 4.30 4.32 -13.64
N ILE A 104 4.67 3.33 -12.84
CA ILE A 104 3.73 2.67 -11.92
C ILE A 104 4.33 2.73 -10.52
N ALA A 105 3.64 3.34 -9.56
CA ALA A 105 3.95 3.10 -8.16
C ALA A 105 2.89 2.23 -7.50
N GLY A 106 3.16 1.84 -6.28
CA GLY A 106 2.19 1.27 -5.35
C GLY A 106 2.90 0.95 -4.04
N GLU A 107 2.13 0.58 -3.04
CA GLU A 107 2.65 0.24 -1.72
C GLU A 107 2.13 -1.12 -1.24
N SER A 108 2.78 -1.72 -0.24
CA SER A 108 2.31 -2.94 0.41
C SER A 108 2.28 -4.14 -0.54
N TYR A 109 1.13 -4.81 -0.69
CA TYR A 109 0.94 -5.89 -1.67
C TYR A 109 1.10 -5.43 -3.13
N ALA A 110 1.22 -4.12 -3.39
CA ALA A 110 1.63 -3.64 -4.70
C ALA A 110 3.07 -4.07 -5.08
N GLY A 111 3.88 -4.57 -4.14
CA GLY A 111 5.09 -5.33 -4.47
C GLY A 111 4.83 -6.62 -5.28
N HIS A 112 3.59 -7.10 -5.30
CA HIS A 112 3.10 -8.10 -6.25
C HIS A 112 2.50 -7.47 -7.51
N TYR A 113 1.58 -6.51 -7.34
CA TYR A 113 0.84 -5.94 -8.48
C TYR A 113 1.71 -5.18 -9.45
N VAL A 114 2.58 -4.31 -8.94
CA VAL A 114 3.37 -3.41 -9.76
C VAL A 114 4.35 -4.19 -10.63
N PRO A 115 5.17 -5.12 -10.11
CA PRO A 115 6.03 -5.94 -10.97
C PRO A 115 5.25 -6.76 -11.99
N GLN A 116 4.16 -7.43 -11.60
CA GLN A 116 3.40 -8.29 -12.50
C GLN A 116 2.68 -7.52 -13.62
N LEU A 117 2.09 -6.36 -13.32
CA LEU A 117 1.54 -5.47 -14.35
C LEU A 117 2.65 -4.90 -15.24
N SER A 118 3.77 -4.53 -14.65
CA SER A 118 4.92 -4.01 -15.39
C SER A 118 5.51 -5.04 -16.35
N GLU A 119 5.51 -6.32 -15.97
CA GLU A 119 5.89 -7.41 -16.86
C GLU A 119 4.96 -7.51 -18.08
N LYS A 120 3.63 -7.42 -17.86
CA LYS A 120 2.66 -7.41 -18.97
C LYS A 120 2.91 -6.27 -19.94
N ILE A 121 3.19 -5.07 -19.43
CA ILE A 121 3.50 -3.90 -20.26
C ILE A 121 4.85 -4.07 -20.98
N PHE A 122 5.87 -4.55 -20.28
CA PHE A 122 7.20 -4.76 -20.82
C PHE A 122 7.19 -5.79 -21.97
N ASP A 123 6.57 -6.95 -21.76
CA ASP A 123 6.44 -7.99 -22.78
C ASP A 123 5.52 -7.55 -23.92
N GLY A 124 4.43 -6.84 -23.60
CA GLY A 124 3.51 -6.26 -24.55
C GLY A 124 4.17 -5.22 -25.47
N ASN A 125 5.06 -4.38 -24.94
CA ASN A 125 5.83 -3.42 -25.73
C ASN A 125 6.81 -4.09 -26.70
N LYS A 126 7.37 -5.23 -26.28
CA LYS A 126 8.39 -5.99 -27.04
C LYS A 126 7.77 -6.86 -28.14
N HIS A 127 6.68 -7.56 -27.85
CA HIS A 127 6.11 -8.58 -28.75
C HIS A 127 4.71 -8.21 -29.28
N GLY A 128 4.04 -7.25 -28.65
CA GLY A 128 2.70 -6.81 -29.03
C GLY A 128 2.69 -5.80 -30.18
N PRO A 129 1.49 -5.43 -30.65
CA PRO A 129 1.33 -4.55 -31.78
C PRO A 129 1.69 -3.10 -31.41
N LYS A 130 2.22 -2.33 -32.37
CA LYS A 130 2.82 -1.00 -32.11
C LYS A 130 1.82 -0.01 -31.52
N GLU A 131 0.55 -0.12 -31.87
CA GLU A 131 -0.54 0.73 -31.39
C GLU A 131 -0.82 0.55 -29.89
N ASN A 132 -0.45 -0.59 -29.30
CA ASN A 132 -0.61 -0.89 -27.88
C ASN A 132 0.63 -0.50 -27.06
N ARG A 133 1.66 0.07 -27.68
CA ARG A 133 2.87 0.47 -26.96
C ARG A 133 2.58 1.57 -25.95
N ILE A 134 3.05 1.36 -24.73
CA ILE A 134 3.03 2.32 -23.62
C ILE A 134 4.47 2.82 -23.43
N ASN A 135 4.69 4.13 -23.31
CA ASN A 135 6.03 4.70 -23.07
C ASN A 135 6.49 4.48 -21.61
N PHE A 136 6.65 3.21 -21.25
CA PHE A 136 6.90 2.75 -19.89
C PHE A 136 8.37 2.95 -19.49
N LYS A 137 8.59 3.63 -18.36
CA LYS A 137 9.92 4.09 -17.92
C LYS A 137 10.39 3.49 -16.60
N GLY A 138 9.49 3.23 -15.67
CA GLY A 138 9.91 2.80 -14.34
C GLY A 138 8.80 2.44 -13.38
N ILE A 139 9.21 1.84 -12.28
CA ILE A 139 8.36 1.52 -11.15
C ILE A 139 8.93 2.06 -9.85
N MET A 140 8.04 2.39 -8.91
CA MET A 140 8.40 2.78 -7.55
C MET A 140 7.51 2.07 -6.54
N ILE A 141 8.05 1.14 -5.76
CA ILE A 141 7.27 0.32 -4.84
C ILE A 141 7.65 0.60 -3.38
N GLY A 142 6.66 0.92 -2.55
CA GLY A 142 6.82 1.29 -1.15
C GLY A 142 6.44 0.19 -0.19
N ASN A 143 7.18 0.04 0.92
CA ASN A 143 6.90 -0.93 1.99
C ASN A 143 6.41 -2.27 1.41
N ALA A 144 7.15 -2.76 0.41
CA ALA A 144 6.59 -3.62 -0.63
C ALA A 144 6.80 -5.10 -0.31
N LEU A 145 5.73 -5.90 -0.37
CA LEU A 145 5.82 -7.36 -0.26
C LEU A 145 6.37 -7.91 -1.58
N MET A 146 7.53 -8.53 -1.55
CA MET A 146 8.26 -8.97 -2.75
C MET A 146 8.74 -10.41 -2.67
N ASP A 147 8.95 -10.96 -1.48
CA ASP A 147 9.45 -12.32 -1.28
C ASP A 147 9.01 -12.85 0.09
N ASP A 148 8.10 -13.83 0.10
CA ASP A 148 7.46 -14.34 1.32
C ASP A 148 8.48 -14.73 2.40
N GLU A 149 9.55 -15.45 2.03
CA GLU A 149 10.55 -15.93 2.98
C GLU A 149 11.27 -14.78 3.70
N THR A 150 11.83 -13.86 2.92
CA THR A 150 12.64 -12.76 3.45
C THR A 150 11.79 -11.66 4.09
N ASP A 151 10.59 -11.44 3.58
CA ASP A 151 9.67 -10.47 4.15
C ASP A 151 9.16 -10.91 5.53
N GLN A 152 8.80 -12.19 5.71
CA GLN A 152 8.37 -12.71 7.01
C GLN A 152 9.53 -12.76 8.01
N ALA A 153 10.71 -13.23 7.59
CA ALA A 153 11.89 -13.26 8.46
C ALA A 153 12.26 -11.84 8.96
N GLY A 154 12.23 -10.85 8.06
CA GLY A 154 12.51 -9.47 8.41
C GLY A 154 11.46 -8.83 9.32
N MET A 155 10.19 -9.20 9.15
CA MET A 155 9.07 -8.70 9.98
C MET A 155 9.18 -9.18 11.43
N VAL A 156 9.54 -10.46 11.62
CA VAL A 156 9.76 -11.06 12.95
C VAL A 156 11.00 -10.47 13.62
N GLN A 157 12.10 -10.35 12.88
CA GLN A 157 13.34 -9.77 13.41
C GLN A 157 13.15 -8.31 13.82
N TYR A 158 12.48 -7.51 12.99
CA TYR A 158 12.24 -6.10 13.26
C TYR A 158 11.43 -5.90 14.55
N ALA A 159 10.35 -6.67 14.74
CA ALA A 159 9.56 -6.62 15.96
C ALA A 159 10.38 -6.93 17.22
N TRP A 160 11.28 -7.92 17.15
CA TRP A 160 12.17 -8.26 18.26
C TRP A 160 13.17 -7.13 18.55
N ASP A 161 13.86 -6.63 17.51
CA ASP A 161 14.84 -5.54 17.63
C ASP A 161 14.21 -4.22 18.13
N HIS A 162 12.89 -4.06 17.97
CA HIS A 162 12.11 -2.89 18.40
C HIS A 162 11.36 -3.11 19.72
N ALA A 163 11.70 -4.17 20.47
CA ALA A 163 11.10 -4.53 21.75
C ALA A 163 9.56 -4.72 21.71
N VAL A 164 9.02 -5.06 20.54
CA VAL A 164 7.59 -5.35 20.34
C VAL A 164 7.25 -6.76 20.81
N ILE A 165 8.17 -7.71 20.65
CA ILE A 165 8.03 -9.11 21.11
C ILE A 165 9.18 -9.50 22.04
N SER A 166 8.93 -10.47 22.92
CA SER A 166 9.94 -10.99 23.85
C SER A 166 10.95 -11.94 23.19
N ASP A 167 12.11 -12.13 23.82
CA ASP A 167 13.12 -13.12 23.40
C ASP A 167 12.55 -14.52 23.25
N ARG A 168 11.59 -14.91 24.11
CA ARG A 168 10.91 -16.21 24.04
C ARG A 168 10.13 -16.34 22.73
N VAL A 169 9.24 -15.39 22.44
CA VAL A 169 8.41 -15.41 21.22
C VAL A 169 9.30 -15.40 19.98
N TYR A 170 10.35 -14.58 19.97
CA TYR A 170 11.30 -14.56 18.86
C TYR A 170 12.02 -15.92 18.67
N ALA A 171 12.49 -16.53 19.76
CA ALA A 171 13.13 -17.84 19.71
C ALA A 171 12.17 -18.94 19.23
N ASP A 172 10.93 -18.94 19.72
CA ASP A 172 9.90 -19.92 19.34
C ASP A 172 9.57 -19.82 17.84
N VAL A 173 9.38 -18.61 17.31
CA VAL A 173 9.14 -18.40 15.88
C VAL A 173 10.33 -18.90 15.06
N LYS A 174 11.58 -18.56 15.44
CA LYS A 174 12.76 -19.03 14.70
C LYS A 174 12.99 -20.54 14.79
N ALA A 175 12.57 -21.17 15.88
CA ALA A 175 12.72 -22.61 16.06
C ALA A 175 11.68 -23.42 15.26
N HIS A 176 10.49 -22.86 15.05
CA HIS A 176 9.35 -23.62 14.54
C HIS A 176 8.86 -23.19 13.15
N CYS A 177 9.18 -21.97 12.70
CA CYS A 177 8.74 -21.45 11.41
C CYS A 177 9.84 -21.47 10.35
N ASP A 178 9.54 -22.16 9.25
CA ASP A 178 10.28 -22.03 7.99
C ASP A 178 9.43 -21.23 7.00
N PHE A 179 9.83 -19.98 6.74
CA PHE A 179 9.10 -19.08 5.86
C PHE A 179 9.32 -19.37 4.36
N ALA A 180 10.22 -20.29 4.00
CA ALA A 180 10.37 -20.76 2.62
C ALA A 180 9.30 -21.79 2.23
N MET A 181 8.67 -22.44 3.21
CA MET A 181 7.66 -23.47 2.98
C MET A 181 6.23 -22.92 2.94
N ALA A 182 5.41 -23.46 2.03
CA ALA A 182 4.02 -23.04 1.89
C ALA A 182 3.11 -23.48 3.07
N ASN A 183 3.51 -24.53 3.79
CA ASN A 183 2.75 -25.09 4.91
C ASN A 183 3.50 -24.84 6.22
N THR A 184 2.82 -24.22 7.17
CA THR A 184 3.30 -24.05 8.54
C THR A 184 2.97 -25.27 9.38
N THR A 185 3.77 -25.51 10.42
CA THR A 185 3.49 -26.52 11.44
C THR A 185 2.58 -25.94 12.51
N ALA A 186 1.87 -26.79 13.27
CA ALA A 186 1.06 -26.32 14.39
C ALA A 186 1.88 -25.54 15.43
N ALA A 187 3.16 -25.90 15.63
CA ALA A 187 4.08 -25.17 16.49
C ALA A 187 4.41 -23.78 15.93
N CYS A 188 4.61 -23.66 14.62
CA CYS A 188 4.78 -22.35 13.98
C CYS A 188 3.51 -21.50 14.10
N ASP A 189 2.34 -22.09 13.86
CA ASP A 189 1.07 -21.39 13.95
C ASP A 189 0.85 -20.81 15.36
N GLN A 190 1.17 -21.58 16.41
CA GLN A 190 1.11 -21.13 17.79
C GLN A 190 2.12 -19.99 18.07
N ALA A 191 3.36 -20.13 17.61
CA ALA A 191 4.37 -19.09 17.79
C ALA A 191 3.98 -17.78 17.07
N LEU A 192 3.39 -17.89 15.88
CA LEU A 192 2.85 -16.74 15.14
C LEU A 192 1.62 -16.15 15.81
N GLU A 193 0.78 -16.93 16.49
CA GLU A 193 -0.34 -16.39 17.26
C GLU A 193 0.15 -15.49 18.41
N GLU A 194 1.17 -15.93 19.16
CA GLU A 194 1.80 -15.11 20.20
C GLU A 194 2.45 -13.85 19.61
N TYR A 195 3.13 -13.99 18.46
CA TYR A 195 3.68 -12.85 17.72
C TYR A 195 2.60 -11.83 17.36
N PHE A 196 1.47 -12.26 16.79
CA PHE A 196 0.41 -11.34 16.35
C PHE A 196 -0.45 -10.77 17.48
N ALA A 197 -0.38 -11.34 18.68
CA ALA A 197 -1.17 -10.87 19.82
C ALA A 197 -0.82 -9.42 20.22
N VAL A 198 0.44 -9.01 20.07
CA VAL A 198 0.91 -7.66 20.47
C VAL A 198 0.31 -6.55 19.59
N TYR A 199 0.05 -6.84 18.31
CA TYR A 199 -0.57 -5.89 17.38
C TYR A 199 -2.08 -5.70 17.59
N ARG A 200 -2.65 -6.32 18.62
CA ARG A 200 -3.98 -5.94 19.15
C ARG A 200 -3.90 -4.72 20.06
N LEU A 201 -2.68 -4.33 20.49
CA LEU A 201 -2.42 -3.26 21.45
C LEU A 201 -1.78 -2.04 20.80
N ILE A 202 -0.97 -2.24 19.76
CA ILE A 202 -0.26 -1.20 19.02
C ILE A 202 -0.57 -1.30 17.52
N ASP A 203 -0.32 -0.22 16.80
CA ASP A 203 -0.45 -0.20 15.34
C ASP A 203 0.74 -0.92 14.69
N MET A 204 0.46 -1.98 13.92
CA MET A 204 1.47 -2.69 13.15
C MET A 204 2.00 -1.85 11.97
N TYR A 205 1.20 -0.93 11.45
CA TYR A 205 1.57 -0.10 10.30
C TYR A 205 2.44 1.09 10.68
N SER A 206 2.51 1.45 11.97
CA SER A 206 3.50 2.40 12.47
C SER A 206 3.70 2.23 13.97
N LEU A 207 4.83 1.60 14.35
CA LEU A 207 5.08 1.16 15.73
C LEU A 207 5.05 2.26 16.78
N TYR A 208 5.32 3.50 16.37
CA TYR A 208 5.49 4.63 17.27
C TYR A 208 4.34 5.64 17.22
N THR A 209 3.26 5.35 16.47
CA THR A 209 2.07 6.20 16.42
C THR A 209 0.95 5.67 17.32
N PRO A 210 0.05 6.56 17.79
CA PRO A 210 -1.16 6.12 18.47
C PRO A 210 -2.07 5.26 17.59
N VAL A 211 -2.91 4.45 18.21
CA VAL A 211 -4.02 3.75 17.54
C VAL A 211 -5.29 4.59 17.56
N CYS A 212 -6.19 4.38 16.60
CA CYS A 212 -7.52 4.97 16.64
C CYS A 212 -8.34 4.34 17.79
N THR A 213 -8.98 5.17 18.62
CA THR A 213 -9.80 4.71 19.75
C THR A 213 -11.14 5.44 19.80
N ASP A 214 -12.23 4.69 19.89
CA ASP A 214 -13.56 5.25 20.13
C ASP A 214 -13.66 5.81 21.56
N GLY A 215 -13.81 7.13 21.68
CA GLY A 215 -13.84 7.84 22.97
C GLY A 215 -15.04 7.55 23.89
N SER A 216 -15.79 6.44 23.73
CA SER A 216 -17.08 6.22 24.40
C SER A 216 -17.28 4.87 25.11
N SER A 217 -16.23 4.12 25.51
CA SER A 217 -16.43 2.88 26.27
C SER A 217 -15.72 2.84 27.62
N SER A 218 -16.47 3.10 28.68
CA SER A 218 -16.09 2.93 30.09
C SER A 218 -16.48 1.54 30.63
N SER A 219 -16.06 0.46 29.95
CA SER A 219 -16.25 -0.91 30.44
C SER A 219 -14.92 -1.67 30.57
N PRO A 220 -14.61 -2.32 31.71
CA PRO A 220 -13.32 -2.99 31.92
C PRO A 220 -13.17 -4.37 31.24
N LEU A 221 -14.15 -4.83 30.47
CA LEU A 221 -14.09 -6.12 29.77
C LEU A 221 -14.04 -5.89 28.25
N ALA A 222 -12.91 -6.25 27.65
CA ALA A 222 -12.64 -6.17 26.21
C ALA A 222 -12.79 -4.76 25.60
N LYS A 223 -11.81 -3.89 25.87
CA LYS A 223 -11.45 -2.81 24.93
C LYS A 223 -11.09 -3.47 23.61
N ARG A 224 -12.05 -3.60 22.70
CA ARG A 224 -11.77 -3.87 21.29
C ARG A 224 -11.09 -2.60 20.78
N VAL A 225 -9.76 -2.60 20.82
CA VAL A 225 -8.97 -1.69 19.99
C VAL A 225 -9.34 -2.07 18.57
N GLY A 226 -10.16 -1.23 17.92
CA GLY A 226 -10.51 -1.37 16.53
C GLY A 226 -9.26 -1.12 15.69
N VAL A 227 -8.37 -2.11 15.61
CA VAL A 227 -7.44 -2.19 14.49
C VAL A 227 -8.30 -2.55 13.29
N HIS A 228 -8.78 -1.53 12.56
CA HIS A 228 -9.39 -1.71 11.24
C HIS A 228 -8.36 -2.14 10.18
N GLY A 229 -7.13 -2.46 10.58
CA GLY A 229 -6.28 -3.39 9.84
C GLY A 229 -6.83 -4.80 9.96
N ALA A 230 -7.49 -5.28 8.91
CA ALA A 230 -7.99 -6.65 8.88
C ALA A 230 -6.82 -7.62 9.03
N ALA A 231 -6.64 -8.17 10.23
CA ALA A 231 -5.91 -9.42 10.41
C ALA A 231 -6.53 -10.43 9.40
N PRO A 232 -5.75 -10.87 8.40
CA PRO A 232 -6.31 -11.56 7.25
C PRO A 232 -6.97 -12.90 7.65
N LYS A 233 -8.30 -13.02 7.62
CA LYS A 233 -8.99 -14.33 7.83
C LYS A 233 -8.70 -15.41 6.76
N ILE A 234 -7.71 -15.23 5.87
CA ILE A 234 -7.12 -16.31 5.05
C ILE A 234 -6.06 -17.10 5.86
N PHE A 235 -5.72 -16.63 7.06
CA PHE A 235 -4.80 -17.27 8.00
C PHE A 235 -5.44 -18.22 9.00
N SER A 236 -6.76 -18.39 8.98
CA SER A 236 -7.43 -19.44 9.74
C SER A 236 -8.17 -20.35 8.76
N LYS A 237 -7.45 -21.33 8.20
CA LYS A 237 -8.13 -22.54 7.70
C LYS A 237 -8.16 -23.68 8.73
N TYR A 238 -7.75 -23.41 9.98
CA TYR A 238 -7.76 -24.42 11.05
C TYR A 238 -8.25 -23.94 12.43
N VAL A 239 -8.89 -22.77 12.54
CA VAL A 239 -9.50 -22.33 13.81
C VAL A 239 -10.94 -21.86 13.57
N LEU A 240 -11.87 -22.81 13.47
CA LEU A 240 -13.10 -22.84 14.28
C LEU A 240 -13.88 -24.12 13.93
N ASN A 241 -13.72 -25.15 14.75
CA ASN A 241 -14.77 -26.14 14.94
C ASN A 241 -14.99 -26.24 16.45
N ARG A 242 -15.63 -25.19 17.00
CA ARG A 242 -16.54 -25.20 18.16
C ARG A 242 -16.71 -23.78 18.71
N LEU A 243 -17.98 -23.46 18.96
CA LEU A 243 -18.54 -22.28 19.63
C LEU A 243 -18.54 -21.02 18.75
N PHE A 244 -19.65 -20.76 18.05
CA PHE A 244 -20.69 -19.84 18.54
C PHE A 244 -21.91 -19.87 17.62
N ASP A 245 -23.07 -20.04 18.25
CA ASP A 245 -24.40 -20.13 17.66
C ASP A 245 -24.80 -18.85 16.92
N HIS A 246 -25.58 -19.05 15.86
CA HIS A 246 -26.31 -18.02 15.13
C HIS A 246 -27.31 -17.31 16.05
N HIS A 247 -27.24 -15.97 16.14
CA HIS A 247 -28.45 -15.18 16.33
C HIS A 247 -28.46 -13.93 15.44
N HIS A 248 -29.44 -13.93 14.56
CA HIS A 248 -29.93 -12.80 13.78
C HIS A 248 -30.37 -11.64 14.68
N LEU A 249 -30.04 -10.40 14.30
CA LEU A 249 -30.88 -9.23 14.61
C LEU A 249 -30.73 -8.16 13.53
N HIS A 250 -31.88 -7.69 13.07
CA HIS A 250 -32.14 -6.70 12.02
C HIS A 250 -31.72 -5.27 12.41
N PRO A 251 -31.62 -4.34 11.43
CA PRO A 251 -31.12 -2.99 11.67
C PRO A 251 -32.22 -2.08 12.24
N LEU A 252 -31.92 -1.42 13.36
CA LEU A 252 -32.73 -0.31 13.88
C LEU A 252 -32.01 1.01 13.57
N LYS A 253 -32.63 1.79 12.68
CA LYS A 253 -32.37 3.21 12.47
C LYS A 253 -32.50 3.95 13.79
N THR A 254 -31.50 4.74 14.16
CA THR A 254 -31.73 6.03 14.82
C THR A 254 -30.71 7.04 14.33
N HIS A 255 -31.22 8.13 13.73
CA HIS A 255 -30.47 9.36 13.55
C HIS A 255 -30.14 9.90 14.93
N GLN A 256 -28.87 9.81 15.34
CA GLN A 256 -28.35 10.60 16.45
C GLN A 256 -27.40 11.65 15.87
N HIS A 257 -27.86 12.90 15.98
CA HIS A 257 -27.03 14.08 15.81
C HIS A 257 -25.78 13.95 16.70
N LEU A 258 -24.61 13.85 16.08
CA LEU A 258 -23.33 14.07 16.74
C LEU A 258 -23.31 15.51 17.27
N PRO A 259 -23.06 15.74 18.57
CA PRO A 259 -22.82 17.09 19.05
C PRO A 259 -21.47 17.55 18.50
N ALA A 260 -21.45 18.75 17.92
CA ALA A 260 -20.24 19.45 17.52
C ALA A 260 -19.34 19.67 18.75
N HIS A 261 -18.43 18.73 19.00
CA HIS A 261 -17.39 18.88 20.01
C HIS A 261 -16.13 19.45 19.36
N GLY A 262 -15.91 20.73 19.67
CA GLY A 262 -14.59 21.32 19.89
C GLY A 262 -13.53 21.12 18.80
N TRP A 263 -13.34 22.17 18.00
CA TRP A 263 -12.20 22.39 17.12
C TRP A 263 -10.87 22.36 17.90
N TYR A 264 -10.36 21.18 18.22
CA TYR A 264 -8.96 21.00 18.56
C TYR A 264 -8.18 20.97 17.25
N MET A 265 -7.42 22.02 16.99
CA MET A 265 -6.35 22.03 15.99
C MET A 265 -5.39 20.89 16.36
N ARG A 266 -5.55 19.72 15.72
CA ARG A 266 -4.57 18.64 15.84
C ARG A 266 -3.27 19.15 15.21
N PRO A 267 -2.12 19.05 15.89
CA PRO A 267 -0.84 19.39 15.27
C PRO A 267 -0.66 18.59 13.99
N ALA A 268 0.00 19.18 12.98
CA ALA A 268 0.36 18.48 11.76
C ALA A 268 1.04 17.14 12.10
N GLY A 269 0.37 16.03 11.78
CA GLY A 269 0.77 14.69 12.18
C GLY A 269 -0.20 13.63 11.65
N TYR A 270 0.26 12.39 11.54
CA TYR A 270 -0.52 11.23 11.11
C TYR A 270 -1.76 11.02 12.00
N ASP A 271 -2.94 10.93 11.39
CA ASP A 271 -4.19 10.60 12.08
C ASP A 271 -4.53 9.10 11.86
N PRO A 272 -4.45 8.25 12.89
CA PRO A 272 -4.73 6.82 12.75
C PRO A 272 -6.21 6.52 12.41
N CYS A 273 -7.12 7.49 12.54
CA CYS A 273 -8.54 7.35 12.22
C CYS A 273 -8.89 7.76 10.78
N THR A 274 -7.90 8.13 9.95
CA THR A 274 -8.13 8.63 8.58
C THR A 274 -8.95 7.67 7.70
N SER A 275 -8.78 6.36 7.91
CA SER A 275 -9.51 5.32 7.17
C SER A 275 -11.01 5.38 7.42
N GLU A 276 -11.46 5.66 8.64
CA GLU A 276 -12.88 5.75 9.00
C GLU A 276 -13.55 6.94 8.30
N TYR A 277 -12.87 8.09 8.26
CA TYR A 277 -13.41 9.29 7.62
C TYR A 277 -13.57 9.10 6.11
N SER A 278 -12.65 8.38 5.47
CA SER A 278 -12.70 8.12 4.03
C SER A 278 -13.80 7.14 3.65
N GLU A 279 -14.05 6.09 4.45
CA GLU A 279 -15.21 5.21 4.22
C GLU A 279 -16.53 5.96 4.32
N VAL A 280 -16.68 6.85 5.30
CA VAL A 280 -17.86 7.71 5.41
C VAL A 280 -17.98 8.61 4.18
N TYR A 281 -16.89 9.24 3.74
CA TYR A 281 -16.88 10.17 2.61
C TYR A 281 -17.27 9.48 1.29
N PHE A 282 -16.61 8.38 0.93
CA PHE A 282 -16.85 7.69 -0.35
C PHE A 282 -18.22 6.99 -0.41
N ASN A 283 -18.86 6.71 0.73
CA ASN A 283 -20.22 6.17 0.77
C ASN A 283 -21.33 7.23 0.72
N ARG A 284 -20.99 8.52 0.66
CA ARG A 284 -21.99 9.57 0.49
C ARG A 284 -22.58 9.56 -0.95
N PRO A 285 -23.92 9.62 -1.12
CA PRO A 285 -24.54 9.61 -2.45
C PRO A 285 -24.11 10.76 -3.36
N ASP A 286 -23.90 11.95 -2.81
CA ASP A 286 -23.47 13.13 -3.57
C ASP A 286 -22.01 13.00 -4.05
N VAL A 287 -21.14 12.40 -3.23
CA VAL A 287 -19.75 12.10 -3.60
C VAL A 287 -19.71 11.05 -4.73
N GLN A 288 -20.47 9.96 -4.61
CA GLN A 288 -20.54 8.94 -5.66
C GLN A 288 -21.06 9.51 -6.97
N ALA A 289 -22.09 10.36 -6.92
CA ALA A 289 -22.60 11.06 -8.09
C ALA A 289 -21.55 11.97 -8.74
N ALA A 290 -20.79 12.73 -7.94
CA ALA A 290 -19.74 13.63 -8.43
C ALA A 290 -18.56 12.88 -9.06
N LEU A 291 -18.21 11.70 -8.55
CA LEU A 291 -17.15 10.83 -9.09
C LEU A 291 -17.61 10.00 -10.30
N HIS A 292 -18.90 10.07 -10.67
CA HIS A 292 -19.52 9.13 -11.61
C HIS A 292 -19.29 7.66 -11.21
N ALA A 293 -19.22 7.40 -9.90
CA ALA A 293 -19.07 6.09 -9.31
C ALA A 293 -20.43 5.43 -9.04
N ASN A 294 -20.44 4.12 -8.82
CA ASN A 294 -21.64 3.35 -8.43
C ASN A 294 -22.87 3.52 -9.36
N VAL A 295 -22.66 3.81 -10.65
CA VAL A 295 -23.74 4.07 -11.62
C VAL A 295 -24.65 2.85 -11.85
N THR A 296 -24.17 1.65 -11.55
CA THR A 296 -24.90 0.38 -11.69
C THR A 296 -25.57 -0.10 -10.40
N LYS A 297 -25.49 0.66 -9.30
CA LYS A 297 -25.97 0.24 -7.97
C LYS A 297 -25.28 -1.04 -7.49
N ILE A 298 -23.97 -0.95 -7.32
CA ILE A 298 -23.08 -1.94 -6.70
C ILE A 298 -23.72 -2.41 -5.37
N GLY A 299 -23.78 -3.72 -5.18
CA GLY A 299 -24.48 -4.35 -4.04
C GLY A 299 -23.70 -4.35 -2.72
N TYR A 300 -22.64 -3.55 -2.61
CA TYR A 300 -21.79 -3.43 -1.43
C TYR A 300 -21.31 -1.99 -1.26
N ASN A 301 -20.95 -1.62 -0.04
CA ASN A 301 -20.41 -0.29 0.27
C ASN A 301 -18.95 -0.19 -0.15
N TRP A 302 -18.51 1.03 -0.42
CA TRP A 302 -17.08 1.31 -0.58
C TRP A 302 -16.37 1.09 0.76
N THR A 303 -15.28 0.34 0.73
CA THR A 303 -14.40 0.09 1.88
C THR A 303 -12.96 0.12 1.38
N HIS A 304 -11.99 0.43 2.26
CA HIS A 304 -10.56 0.38 1.88
C HIS A 304 -10.16 -1.01 1.39
N CYS A 305 -10.76 -2.00 2.02
CA CYS A 305 -10.49 -3.42 1.89
C CYS A 305 -11.74 -4.15 1.42
N SER A 306 -11.65 -4.92 0.34
CA SER A 306 -12.83 -5.59 -0.19
C SER A 306 -13.31 -6.73 0.71
N ASP A 307 -14.55 -6.61 1.20
CA ASP A 307 -15.23 -7.68 1.93
C ASP A 307 -15.89 -8.73 1.02
N VAL A 308 -16.08 -8.40 -0.26
CA VAL A 308 -16.74 -9.30 -1.23
C VAL A 308 -15.79 -10.29 -1.88
N ILE A 309 -14.48 -10.02 -1.81
CA ILE A 309 -13.45 -10.95 -2.29
C ILE A 309 -13.21 -12.02 -1.21
N GLY A 310 -13.85 -13.17 -1.38
CA GLY A 310 -13.75 -14.28 -0.42
C GLY A 310 -12.53 -15.20 -0.61
N LYS A 311 -11.94 -15.24 -1.81
CA LYS A 311 -10.88 -16.20 -2.15
C LYS A 311 -9.84 -15.57 -3.09
N TRP A 312 -8.56 -15.86 -2.82
CA TRP A 312 -7.43 -15.51 -3.69
C TRP A 312 -6.77 -16.80 -4.20
N ASN A 313 -6.83 -17.05 -5.52
CA ASN A 313 -6.52 -18.36 -6.10
C ASN A 313 -5.02 -18.56 -6.35
N ASP A 314 -4.30 -17.50 -6.73
CA ASP A 314 -2.87 -17.54 -6.98
C ASP A 314 -2.17 -16.32 -6.43
N ALA A 315 -1.01 -16.56 -5.83
CA ALA A 315 -0.03 -15.58 -5.40
C ALA A 315 1.33 -16.24 -5.55
N VAL A 316 2.24 -15.61 -6.28
CA VAL A 316 3.61 -16.12 -6.41
C VAL A 316 4.37 -15.85 -5.13
N PRO A 317 5.23 -16.75 -4.63
CA PRO A 317 5.96 -16.51 -3.38
C PRO A 317 7.03 -15.42 -3.50
N SER A 318 7.39 -15.01 -4.73
CA SER A 318 8.44 -14.03 -4.97
C SER A 318 8.23 -13.31 -6.30
N THR A 319 8.30 -11.97 -6.31
CA THR A 319 8.33 -11.14 -7.52
C THR A 319 9.75 -10.76 -7.95
N LEU A 320 10.77 -11.20 -7.21
CA LEU A 320 12.18 -10.93 -7.55
C LEU A 320 12.57 -11.35 -8.98
N PRO A 321 12.12 -12.48 -9.55
CA PRO A 321 12.43 -12.81 -10.95
C PRO A 321 11.94 -11.74 -11.94
N ILE A 322 10.77 -11.15 -11.66
CA ILE A 322 10.20 -10.09 -12.50
C ILE A 322 11.01 -8.80 -12.32
N ILE A 323 11.37 -8.44 -11.08
CA ILE A 323 12.22 -7.27 -10.81
C ILE A 323 13.57 -7.39 -11.55
N ARG A 324 14.22 -8.58 -11.52
CA ARG A 324 15.46 -8.82 -12.29
C ARG A 324 15.25 -8.60 -13.78
N LYS A 325 14.14 -9.13 -14.34
CA LYS A 325 13.80 -8.97 -15.76
C LYS A 325 13.60 -7.50 -16.13
N LEU A 326 12.90 -6.72 -15.31
CA LEU A 326 12.66 -5.30 -15.53
C LEU A 326 13.96 -4.48 -15.47
N VAL A 327 14.81 -4.74 -14.46
CA VAL A 327 16.14 -4.12 -14.31
C VAL A 327 17.02 -4.42 -15.53
N ALA A 328 17.11 -5.70 -15.93
CA ALA A 328 17.87 -6.10 -17.12
C ALA A 328 17.30 -5.49 -18.42
N GLY A 329 16.00 -5.20 -18.45
CA GLY A 329 15.31 -4.50 -19.53
C GLY A 329 15.52 -2.98 -19.55
N GLY A 330 16.28 -2.42 -18.61
CA GLY A 330 16.52 -0.97 -18.50
C GLY A 330 15.35 -0.18 -17.92
N ILE A 331 14.39 -0.85 -17.27
CA ILE A 331 13.30 -0.18 -16.55
C ILE A 331 13.84 0.31 -15.22
N ARG A 332 13.62 1.59 -14.91
CA ARG A 332 14.02 2.17 -13.62
C ARG A 332 13.22 1.54 -12.48
N VAL A 333 13.88 1.00 -11.47
CA VAL A 333 13.21 0.44 -10.29
C VAL A 333 13.62 1.19 -9.03
N TRP A 334 12.66 1.74 -8.32
CA TRP A 334 12.85 2.29 -6.98
C TRP A 334 12.05 1.48 -5.97
N VAL A 335 12.70 1.14 -4.87
CA VAL A 335 12.05 0.56 -3.70
C VAL A 335 12.19 1.57 -2.58
N PHE A 336 11.15 1.75 -1.76
CA PHE A 336 11.24 2.58 -0.58
C PHE A 336 10.55 1.96 0.62
N SER A 337 10.98 2.33 1.83
CA SER A 337 10.34 1.85 3.06
C SER A 337 10.36 2.91 4.15
N GLY A 338 9.22 3.14 4.80
CA GLY A 338 9.17 3.84 6.08
C GLY A 338 9.84 3.03 7.19
N ASP A 339 10.70 3.66 8.00
CA ASP A 339 11.50 2.98 9.01
C ASP A 339 10.77 2.68 10.34
N THR A 340 9.48 3.01 10.44
CA THR A 340 8.60 2.70 11.57
C THR A 340 7.51 1.68 11.23
N ASP A 341 7.46 1.21 9.97
CA ASP A 341 6.51 0.18 9.54
C ASP A 341 6.85 -1.17 10.16
N GLY A 342 5.94 -1.72 10.97
CA GLY A 342 6.08 -3.08 11.52
C GLY A 342 5.52 -4.17 10.61
N ARG A 343 4.75 -3.82 9.57
CA ARG A 343 4.09 -4.77 8.66
C ARG A 343 5.03 -5.28 7.57
N ILE A 344 5.72 -4.38 6.86
CA ILE A 344 6.78 -4.70 5.88
C ILE A 344 8.00 -3.79 6.15
N PRO A 345 8.73 -4.07 7.23
CA PRO A 345 9.79 -3.19 7.72
C PRO A 345 10.96 -3.07 6.75
N VAL A 346 11.80 -2.06 6.99
CA VAL A 346 13.11 -1.89 6.33
C VAL A 346 13.94 -3.18 6.39
N THR A 347 13.86 -3.94 7.49
CA THR A 347 14.57 -5.22 7.63
C THR A 347 14.12 -6.24 6.58
N SER A 348 12.82 -6.38 6.35
CA SER A 348 12.24 -7.22 5.29
C SER A 348 12.80 -6.81 3.94
N THR A 349 12.65 -5.55 3.56
CA THR A 349 13.14 -5.03 2.28
C THR A 349 14.65 -5.25 2.10
N ARG A 350 15.46 -5.09 3.15
CA ARG A 350 16.92 -5.33 3.09
C ARG A 350 17.25 -6.80 2.85
N LEU A 351 16.59 -7.73 3.53
CA LEU A 351 16.78 -9.16 3.30
C LEU A 351 16.36 -9.55 1.87
N THR A 352 15.23 -9.02 1.42
CA THR A 352 14.67 -9.26 0.09
C THR A 352 15.59 -8.72 -1.02
N LEU A 353 16.15 -7.51 -0.87
CA LEU A 353 17.11 -6.94 -1.82
C LEU A 353 18.47 -7.63 -1.78
N ASN A 354 18.89 -8.15 -0.62
CA ASN A 354 20.09 -8.98 -0.53
C ASN A 354 19.90 -10.31 -1.30
N LYS A 355 18.73 -10.95 -1.16
CA LYS A 355 18.35 -12.14 -1.94
C LYS A 355 18.23 -11.84 -3.44
N LEU A 356 17.79 -10.62 -3.79
CA LEU A 356 17.82 -10.13 -5.16
C LEU A 356 19.25 -10.01 -5.71
N GLY A 357 20.28 -9.78 -4.90
CA GLY A 357 21.68 -9.97 -5.30
C GLY A 357 22.14 -9.12 -6.49
N LEU A 358 21.57 -7.91 -6.66
CA LEU A 358 22.12 -6.93 -7.61
C LEU A 358 23.42 -6.35 -7.03
N LYS A 359 24.36 -5.98 -7.91
CA LYS A 359 25.64 -5.40 -7.49
C LYS A 359 25.44 -3.98 -6.96
N THR A 360 26.04 -3.67 -5.82
CA THR A 360 26.05 -2.32 -5.25
C THR A 360 26.90 -1.37 -6.11
N VAL A 361 26.33 -0.22 -6.44
CA VAL A 361 26.97 0.89 -7.18
C VAL A 361 27.32 2.04 -6.22
N GLN A 362 26.47 2.30 -5.25
CA GLN A 362 26.70 3.29 -4.20
C GLN A 362 26.24 2.71 -2.87
N GLU A 363 27.14 2.74 -1.88
CA GLU A 363 26.89 2.24 -0.53
C GLU A 363 25.87 3.09 0.25
N TRP A 364 25.40 2.49 1.35
CA TRP A 364 24.40 3.06 2.26
C TRP A 364 24.81 4.45 2.77
N THR A 365 24.11 5.49 2.33
CA THR A 365 24.42 6.89 2.65
C THR A 365 23.16 7.64 3.08
N PRO A 366 23.27 8.64 3.99
CA PRO A 366 22.12 9.44 4.37
C PRO A 366 21.69 10.34 3.20
N TRP A 367 20.40 10.63 3.14
CA TRP A 367 19.88 11.71 2.32
C TRP A 367 19.17 12.75 3.19
N TYR A 368 19.09 13.97 2.68
CA TYR A 368 18.66 15.13 3.46
C TYR A 368 17.37 15.75 2.91
N ASP A 369 16.53 16.20 3.83
CA ASP A 369 15.36 17.02 3.57
C ASP A 369 15.51 18.34 4.32
N ARG A 370 16.05 19.33 3.61
CA ARG A 370 16.63 20.57 4.14
C ARG A 370 17.79 20.27 5.10
N LEU A 371 17.71 20.76 6.34
CA LEU A 371 18.75 20.63 7.35
C LEU A 371 18.66 19.32 8.16
N GLN A 372 17.72 18.43 7.84
CA GLN A 372 17.47 17.19 8.57
C GLN A 372 17.74 15.97 7.69
N VAL A 373 18.17 14.87 8.31
CA VAL A 373 18.26 13.57 7.62
C VAL A 373 16.84 13.09 7.32
N GLY A 374 16.51 12.96 6.04
CA GLY A 374 15.23 12.42 5.58
C GLY A 374 15.18 10.90 5.61
N GLY A 375 16.35 10.25 5.58
CA GLY A 375 16.52 8.81 5.67
C GLY A 375 17.85 8.37 5.05
N TRP A 376 17.90 7.16 4.50
CA TRP A 376 19.10 6.61 3.87
C TRP A 376 18.81 6.06 2.48
N THR A 377 19.85 5.94 1.67
CA THR A 377 19.74 5.37 0.32
C THR A 377 20.95 4.49 0.00
N ILE A 378 20.69 3.46 -0.80
CA ILE A 378 21.69 2.58 -1.41
C ILE A 378 21.29 2.37 -2.87
N THR A 379 22.27 2.34 -3.77
CA THR A 379 22.05 2.16 -5.20
C THR A 379 22.71 0.88 -5.67
N TYR A 380 21.94 0.04 -6.35
CA TYR A 380 22.38 -1.14 -7.07
C TYR A 380 22.34 -0.89 -8.58
N GLU A 381 22.88 -1.82 -9.38
CA GLU A 381 22.76 -1.76 -10.84
C GLU A 381 21.26 -1.81 -11.26
N GLY A 382 20.73 -0.66 -11.68
CA GLY A 382 19.34 -0.49 -12.16
C GLY A 382 18.25 -0.42 -11.08
N LEU A 383 18.60 -0.47 -9.79
CA LEU A 383 17.66 -0.37 -8.67
C LEU A 383 18.16 0.59 -7.59
N THR A 384 17.28 1.47 -7.08
CA THR A 384 17.58 2.32 -5.92
C THR A 384 16.68 1.96 -4.75
N PHE A 385 17.25 1.83 -3.55
CA PHE A 385 16.50 1.68 -2.31
C PHE A 385 16.62 2.94 -1.45
N VAL A 386 15.50 3.41 -0.91
CA VAL A 386 15.43 4.62 -0.07
C VAL A 386 14.62 4.32 1.20
N THR A 387 15.16 4.61 2.37
CA THR A 387 14.37 4.64 3.60
C THR A 387 13.89 6.04 3.90
N ILE A 388 12.72 6.14 4.54
CA ILE A 388 12.15 7.41 4.98
C ILE A 388 12.01 7.39 6.49
N ARG A 389 12.76 8.28 7.13
CA ARG A 389 12.86 8.36 8.58
C ARG A 389 11.58 8.90 9.20
N GLY A 390 11.05 8.16 10.17
CA GLY A 390 9.83 8.50 10.91
C GLY A 390 8.53 8.18 10.16
N ALA A 391 8.60 7.44 9.05
CA ALA A 391 7.42 7.06 8.28
C ALA A 391 6.97 5.63 8.62
N GLY A 392 5.66 5.42 8.70
CA GLY A 392 5.04 4.10 8.80
C GLY A 392 4.87 3.43 7.44
N HIS A 393 3.88 2.56 7.33
CA HIS A 393 3.55 1.80 6.14
C HIS A 393 3.19 2.72 4.97
N GLU A 394 2.25 3.65 5.20
CA GLU A 394 1.79 4.64 4.23
C GLU A 394 2.67 5.88 4.23
N VAL A 395 3.88 5.77 3.67
CA VAL A 395 4.91 6.83 3.76
C VAL A 395 4.39 8.25 3.44
N PRO A 396 3.59 8.46 2.37
CA PRO A 396 3.03 9.78 2.05
C PRO A 396 2.12 10.35 3.14
N MET A 397 1.43 9.51 3.91
CA MET A 397 0.57 9.94 5.02
C MET A 397 1.37 10.39 6.25
N HIS A 398 2.48 9.72 6.55
CA HIS A 398 3.30 10.05 7.71
C HIS A 398 4.25 11.23 7.46
N THR A 399 4.83 11.30 6.25
CA THR A 399 5.93 12.22 5.94
C THR A 399 5.77 12.83 4.54
N PRO A 400 4.70 13.61 4.29
CA PRO A 400 4.33 14.06 2.95
C PRO A 400 5.41 14.87 2.23
N ARG A 401 6.20 15.67 2.95
CA ARG A 401 7.31 16.44 2.37
C ARG A 401 8.43 15.54 1.85
N GLN A 402 8.81 14.54 2.66
CA GLN A 402 9.82 13.56 2.32
C GLN A 402 9.35 12.66 1.17
N ALA A 403 8.09 12.22 1.20
CA ALA A 403 7.47 11.44 0.13
C ALA A 403 7.45 12.20 -1.20
N LEU A 404 7.11 13.49 -1.19
CA LEU A 404 7.17 14.33 -2.37
C LEU A 404 8.61 14.48 -2.91
N SER A 405 9.59 14.62 -2.01
CA SER A 405 11.00 14.66 -2.41
C SER A 405 11.39 13.35 -3.10
N LEU A 406 11.08 12.20 -2.49
CA LEU A 406 11.29 10.88 -3.09
C LEU A 406 10.66 10.80 -4.49
N PHE A 407 9.37 11.14 -4.61
CA PHE A 407 8.62 11.08 -5.86
C PHE A 407 9.22 11.96 -6.95
N SER A 408 9.58 13.21 -6.62
CA SER A 408 10.17 14.16 -7.56
C SER A 408 11.54 13.70 -8.07
N HIS A 409 12.35 13.08 -7.21
CA HIS A 409 13.66 12.56 -7.58
C HIS A 409 13.55 11.29 -8.43
N PHE A 410 12.60 10.40 -8.11
CA PHE A 410 12.30 9.23 -8.93
C PHE A 410 11.89 9.60 -10.36
N LEU A 411 10.94 10.53 -10.51
CA LEU A 411 10.48 11.00 -11.83
C LEU A 411 11.63 11.68 -12.59
N GLY A 412 12.40 12.52 -11.91
CA GLY A 412 13.50 13.28 -12.50
C GLY A 412 14.78 12.48 -12.79
N ASP A 413 14.83 11.19 -12.45
CA ASP A 413 16.05 10.37 -12.49
C ASP A 413 17.23 10.95 -11.69
N LYS A 414 16.92 11.50 -10.52
CA LYS A 414 17.90 12.16 -9.67
C LYS A 414 18.16 11.32 -8.43
N LYS A 415 19.41 11.31 -7.97
CA LYS A 415 19.75 10.77 -6.65
C LYS A 415 19.11 11.62 -5.57
N MET A 416 18.77 11.00 -4.44
CA MET A 416 18.32 11.73 -3.25
C MET A 416 19.39 12.75 -2.79
N PRO A 417 19.00 13.90 -2.18
CA PRO A 417 19.95 14.96 -1.82
C PRO A 417 21.02 14.46 -0.83
N PRO A 418 22.32 14.47 -1.20
CA PRO A 418 23.38 13.86 -0.38
C PRO A 418 23.89 14.75 0.75
N THR A 419 23.50 16.03 0.76
CA THR A 419 23.94 17.04 1.74
C THR A 419 22.75 17.87 2.19
N ALA A 420 22.83 18.38 3.42
CA ALA A 420 21.87 19.34 3.94
C ALA A 420 21.79 20.61 3.06
N PHE A 421 20.60 21.19 2.97
CA PHE A 421 20.34 22.44 2.24
C PHE A 421 19.36 23.32 3.00
N SER A 422 19.41 24.64 2.78
CA SER A 422 18.53 25.63 3.44
C SER A 422 17.22 25.80 2.69
#